data_AF-A0AAW2U740-F1
#
_entry.id   AF-A0AAW2U740-F1
#
_cell.length_a   1.000
_cell.length_b   1.000
_cell.length_c   1.000
_cell.angle_alpha   90.00
_cell.angle_beta   90.00
_cell.angle_gamma   90.00
#
_symmetry.space_group_name_H-M   'P 1'
#
loop_
_entity.id
_entity.type
_entity.pdbx_description
1 polymer ?
#
loop_
_entity_poly.entity_id
_entity_poly.type
_entity_poly.pdbx_seq_one_letter_code
_entity_poly.pdbx_strand_id
1 'polypeptide(L)'
;MSILIFTSQSYEWKAKFKKRTFTLGWSNKRGVCEDARPANDEELPSSYIEEYRCALDAEIIKYVSEAYPKGVCSVYCANGKDVEEPGSDFELVVVISAARHSPQNFCNGSWRSIWHMEFKDELQIVEVRGKLQVGAHYFEEGNVQLDAKHECKDSTIFQSPDDCAVSLTTIIRHHETEYLNSLQVSYSNLPDTTFKDLRRKLPVTRTLFPWHNTLQFSLTRDIQKNLGLESSK
;
A
#
# COMPACT_ATOMS: atom_id res chain seq x y z
N MET A 1 -20.41 -3.28 3.60
CA MET A 1 -20.84 -2.00 3.02
C MET A 1 -19.70 -1.05 3.28
N SER A 2 -18.97 -0.70 2.24
CA SER A 2 -17.64 -0.17 2.44
C SER A 2 -17.47 1.08 1.60
N ILE A 3 -17.53 2.20 2.30
CA ILE A 3 -17.34 3.54 1.77
C ILE A 3 -15.84 3.79 1.81
N LEU A 4 -15.20 3.86 0.64
CA LEU A 4 -13.86 4.41 0.53
C LEU A 4 -13.97 5.85 0.00
N ILE A 5 -13.49 6.70 0.88
CA ILE A 5 -13.61 8.15 1.04
C ILE A 5 -12.54 8.83 0.15
N PHE A 6 -12.75 10.03 -0.41
CA PHE A 6 -11.81 11.18 -0.40
C PHE A 6 -12.15 12.32 -1.41
N THR A 7 -12.64 13.48 -0.95
CA THR A 7 -12.31 14.84 -1.48
C THR A 7 -12.37 15.86 -0.32
N SER A 8 -11.42 16.80 -0.23
CA SER A 8 -11.07 17.50 1.04
C SER A 8 -11.60 18.93 1.20
N GLN A 9 -12.56 19.40 0.38
CA GLN A 9 -12.90 20.83 0.40
C GLN A 9 -14.12 21.22 1.23
N SER A 10 -14.95 20.28 1.72
CA SER A 10 -16.20 20.65 2.40
C SER A 10 -16.71 19.72 3.53
N TYR A 11 -15.92 18.77 4.03
CA TYR A 11 -16.39 17.68 4.94
C TYR A 11 -17.49 16.79 4.34
N GLU A 12 -17.76 16.97 3.05
CA GLU A 12 -18.69 16.18 2.26
C GLU A 12 -17.93 15.14 1.43
N TRP A 13 -18.50 13.95 1.29
CA TRP A 13 -17.88 12.83 0.59
C TRP A 13 -18.86 12.17 -0.37
N LYS A 14 -18.38 11.69 -1.51
CA LYS A 14 -19.22 10.95 -2.45
C LYS A 14 -19.11 9.45 -2.19
N ALA A 15 -20.25 8.79 -2.08
CA ALA A 15 -20.34 7.34 -2.00
C ALA A 15 -21.35 6.84 -3.01
N LYS A 16 -21.01 5.77 -3.72
CA LYS A 16 -21.95 5.10 -4.61
C LYS A 16 -22.56 3.90 -3.92
N PHE A 17 -23.90 3.85 -3.88
CA PHE A 17 -24.64 2.70 -3.39
C PHE A 17 -25.58 2.21 -4.48
N LYS A 18 -25.29 1.02 -5.01
CA LYS A 18 -25.94 0.51 -6.24
C LYS A 18 -25.78 1.50 -7.40
N LYS A 19 -26.89 1.93 -8.01
CA LYS A 19 -26.91 2.90 -9.12
C LYS A 19 -27.03 4.37 -8.68
N ARG A 20 -27.06 4.66 -7.37
CA ARG A 20 -27.24 6.03 -6.87
C ARG A 20 -25.98 6.52 -6.17
N THR A 21 -25.58 7.74 -6.49
CA THR A 21 -24.50 8.44 -5.80
C THR A 21 -25.11 9.28 -4.69
N PHE A 22 -24.46 9.27 -3.53
CA PHE A 22 -24.84 10.04 -2.35
C PHE A 22 -23.69 10.94 -1.94
N THR A 23 -24.04 12.13 -1.46
CA THR A 23 -23.13 13.04 -0.79
C THR A 23 -23.35 12.89 0.71
N LEU A 24 -22.26 12.60 1.42
CA LEU A 24 -22.22 12.23 2.83
C LEU A 24 -21.54 13.33 3.65
N GLY A 25 -22.20 13.82 4.69
CA GLY A 25 -21.56 14.66 5.71
C GLY A 25 -20.81 13.78 6.73
N TRP A 26 -19.55 14.09 7.02
CA TRP A 26 -18.73 13.29 7.93
C TRP A 26 -18.21 14.05 9.13
N SER A 27 -18.29 13.39 10.27
CA SER A 27 -17.73 13.88 11.53
C SER A 27 -16.34 13.32 11.76
N ASN A 28 -15.30 14.14 11.53
CA ASN A 28 -13.91 13.72 11.81
C ASN A 28 -13.70 13.33 13.29
N LYS A 29 -14.41 13.97 14.22
CA LYS A 29 -14.30 13.68 15.66
C LYS A 29 -14.95 12.36 16.05
N ARG A 30 -16.10 12.04 15.47
CA ARG A 30 -16.87 10.84 15.82
C ARG A 30 -16.52 9.64 14.94
N GLY A 31 -15.89 9.86 13.78
CA GLY A 31 -15.57 8.82 12.83
C GLY A 31 -16.81 8.16 12.22
N VAL A 32 -17.90 8.91 12.08
CA VAL A 32 -19.17 8.43 11.52
C VAL A 32 -19.75 9.40 10.49
N CYS A 33 -20.53 8.85 9.57
CA CYS A 33 -21.40 9.58 8.67
C CYS A 33 -22.55 10.21 9.49
N GLU A 34 -22.72 11.53 9.41
CA GLU A 34 -23.76 12.27 10.13
C GLU A 34 -25.00 12.50 9.27
N ASP A 35 -24.82 12.72 7.96
CA ASP A 35 -25.93 12.92 7.02
C ASP A 35 -25.62 12.31 5.64
N ALA A 36 -26.65 11.98 4.88
CA ALA A 36 -26.56 11.43 3.54
C ALA A 36 -27.68 11.97 2.65
N ARG A 37 -27.33 12.69 1.59
CA ARG A 37 -28.25 13.17 0.56
C ARG A 37 -27.93 12.54 -0.80
N PRO A 38 -28.90 12.37 -1.70
CA PRO A 38 -28.61 12.06 -3.11
C PRO A 38 -27.68 13.12 -3.71
N ALA A 39 -26.75 12.69 -4.56
CA ALA A 39 -25.92 13.63 -5.33
C ALA A 39 -26.78 14.36 -6.36
N ASN A 40 -26.49 15.65 -6.57
CA ASN A 40 -27.16 16.46 -7.59
C ASN A 40 -26.61 16.11 -8.98
N ASP A 41 -27.35 16.42 -10.04
CA ASP A 41 -26.95 16.09 -11.41
C ASP A 41 -25.60 16.74 -11.79
N GLU A 42 -25.34 17.97 -11.34
CA GLU A 42 -24.06 18.69 -11.54
C GLU A 42 -22.85 18.02 -10.84
N GLU A 43 -23.12 17.17 -9.84
CA GLU A 43 -22.11 16.43 -9.09
C GLU A 43 -21.76 15.09 -9.75
N LEU A 44 -22.57 14.62 -10.70
CA LEU A 44 -22.38 13.34 -11.36
C LEU A 44 -21.43 13.47 -12.56
N PRO A 45 -20.62 12.45 -12.86
CA PRO A 45 -19.91 12.37 -14.13
C PRO A 45 -20.90 12.27 -15.30
N SER A 46 -20.46 12.68 -16.49
CA SER A 46 -21.17 12.45 -17.75
C SER A 46 -21.45 10.95 -17.97
N SER A 47 -22.42 10.64 -18.83
CA SER A 47 -22.75 9.25 -19.17
C SER A 47 -21.54 8.50 -19.75
N TYR A 48 -20.74 9.18 -20.57
CA TYR A 48 -19.55 8.61 -21.20
C TYR A 48 -18.52 8.15 -20.15
N ILE A 49 -18.17 9.03 -19.20
CA ILE A 49 -17.22 8.70 -18.13
C ILE A 49 -17.79 7.63 -17.20
N GLU A 50 -19.10 7.65 -16.97
CA GLU A 50 -19.76 6.70 -16.08
C GLU A 50 -19.72 5.25 -16.62
N GLU A 51 -19.66 5.05 -17.94
CA GLU A 51 -19.46 3.74 -18.56
C GLU A 51 -18.08 3.15 -18.20
N TYR A 52 -17.00 3.91 -18.40
CA TYR A 52 -15.64 3.50 -18.01
C TYR A 52 -15.53 3.27 -16.50
N ARG A 53 -16.08 4.18 -15.70
CA ARG A 53 -16.07 4.06 -14.24
C ARG A 53 -16.84 2.81 -13.79
N CYS A 54 -18.01 2.52 -14.37
CA CYS A 54 -18.80 1.33 -14.05
C CYS A 54 -18.09 0.02 -14.41
N ALA A 55 -17.53 -0.07 -15.61
CA ALA A 55 -16.81 -1.27 -16.06
C ALA A 55 -15.61 -1.55 -15.15
N LEU A 56 -14.81 -0.53 -14.85
CA LEU A 56 -13.65 -0.64 -13.96
C LEU A 56 -14.06 -1.02 -12.53
N ASP A 57 -15.09 -0.37 -11.98
CA ASP A 57 -15.60 -0.66 -10.63
C ASP A 57 -16.06 -2.12 -10.51
N ALA A 58 -16.73 -2.67 -11.53
CA ALA A 58 -17.15 -4.07 -11.53
C ALA A 58 -15.97 -5.05 -11.50
N GLU A 59 -14.91 -4.80 -12.29
CA GLU A 59 -13.72 -5.66 -12.31
C GLU A 59 -12.88 -5.54 -11.03
N ILE A 60 -12.72 -4.32 -10.49
CA ILE A 60 -11.99 -4.10 -9.23
C ILE A 60 -12.72 -4.75 -8.05
N ILE A 61 -14.06 -4.69 -8.00
CA ILE A 61 -14.83 -5.38 -6.95
C ILE A 61 -14.56 -6.89 -6.97
N LYS A 62 -14.52 -7.51 -8.16
CA LYS A 62 -14.17 -8.93 -8.30
C LYS A 62 -12.77 -9.20 -7.78
N TYR A 63 -11.78 -8.45 -8.27
CA TYR A 63 -10.39 -8.59 -7.85
C TYR A 63 -10.22 -8.45 -6.32
N VAL A 64 -10.82 -7.42 -5.73
CA VAL A 64 -10.69 -7.15 -4.29
C VAL A 64 -11.37 -8.23 -3.45
N SER A 65 -12.49 -8.78 -3.91
CA SER A 65 -13.16 -9.88 -3.22
C SER A 65 -12.31 -11.17 -3.18
N GLU A 66 -11.49 -11.40 -4.20
CA GLU A 66 -10.57 -12.54 -4.30
C GLU A 66 -9.29 -12.31 -3.48
N ALA A 67 -8.68 -11.13 -3.62
CA ALA A 67 -7.36 -10.85 -3.05
C ALA A 67 -7.42 -10.40 -1.57
N TYR A 68 -8.52 -9.76 -1.14
CA TYR A 68 -8.61 -9.13 0.18
C TYR A 68 -9.92 -9.52 0.89
N PRO A 69 -9.91 -10.51 1.83
CA PRO A 69 -11.11 -11.03 2.49
C PRO A 69 -11.97 -9.99 3.25
N LYS A 70 -11.37 -8.84 3.61
CA LYS A 70 -12.04 -7.67 4.22
C LYS A 70 -11.67 -6.38 3.49
N GLY A 71 -11.26 -6.52 2.23
CA GLY A 71 -10.90 -5.42 1.38
C GLY A 71 -12.12 -4.64 0.96
N VAL A 72 -11.87 -3.37 0.68
CA VAL A 72 -12.86 -2.40 0.28
C VAL A 72 -12.25 -1.61 -0.87
N CYS A 73 -13.07 -1.22 -1.85
CA CYS A 73 -12.61 -0.44 -2.99
C CYS A 73 -13.61 0.64 -3.38
N SER A 74 -13.12 1.64 -4.12
CA SER A 74 -13.93 2.71 -4.70
C SER A 74 -13.25 3.22 -5.97
N VAL A 75 -14.06 3.56 -6.98
CA VAL A 75 -13.62 4.14 -8.26
C VAL A 75 -14.36 5.46 -8.47
N TYR A 76 -13.62 6.55 -8.68
CA TYR A 76 -14.19 7.88 -8.93
C TYR A 76 -13.47 8.61 -10.06
N CYS A 77 -14.16 9.61 -10.62
CA CYS A 77 -13.59 10.53 -11.58
C CYS A 77 -12.94 11.71 -10.84
N ALA A 78 -11.64 11.92 -11.05
CA ALA A 78 -10.88 13.01 -10.44
C ALA A 78 -10.86 14.26 -11.33
N ASN A 79 -10.71 14.07 -12.65
CA ASN A 79 -10.65 15.13 -13.65
C ASN A 79 -11.45 14.73 -14.90
N GLY A 80 -12.00 15.72 -15.61
CA GLY A 80 -12.76 15.45 -16.84
C GLY A 80 -14.18 14.92 -16.61
N LYS A 81 -14.83 15.27 -15.49
CA LYS A 81 -16.18 14.77 -15.16
C LYS A 81 -17.27 15.19 -16.18
N ASP A 82 -17.08 16.32 -16.87
CA ASP A 82 -18.05 16.91 -17.80
C ASP A 82 -17.76 16.53 -19.27
N VAL A 83 -16.86 15.57 -19.52
CA VAL A 83 -16.50 15.11 -20.87
C VAL A 83 -17.61 14.24 -21.43
N GLU A 84 -18.38 14.75 -22.39
CA GLU A 84 -19.52 14.04 -22.99
C GLU A 84 -19.17 13.23 -24.24
N GLU A 85 -18.07 13.59 -24.93
CA GLU A 85 -17.64 12.97 -26.19
C GLU A 85 -16.14 12.66 -26.19
N PRO A 86 -15.67 11.70 -27.02
CA PRO A 86 -14.25 11.49 -27.28
C PRO A 86 -13.58 12.79 -27.77
N GLY A 87 -12.34 13.03 -27.36
CA GLY A 87 -11.59 14.24 -27.71
C GLY A 87 -11.11 15.06 -26.51
N SER A 88 -11.29 14.58 -25.28
CA SER A 88 -10.75 15.21 -24.08
C SER A 88 -10.28 14.19 -23.07
N ASP A 89 -9.18 14.52 -22.40
CA ASP A 89 -8.57 13.66 -21.39
C ASP A 89 -9.41 13.67 -20.10
N PHE A 90 -9.44 12.52 -19.43
CA PHE A 90 -10.08 12.37 -18.13
C PHE A 90 -9.25 11.47 -17.21
N GLU A 91 -9.51 11.57 -15.91
CA GLU A 91 -8.78 10.81 -14.91
C GLU A 91 -9.74 10.04 -14.01
N LEU A 92 -9.56 8.72 -13.96
CA LEU A 92 -10.18 7.86 -12.97
C LEU A 92 -9.17 7.52 -11.87
N VAL A 93 -9.67 7.43 -10.64
CA VAL A 93 -8.88 7.02 -9.49
C VAL A 93 -9.53 5.82 -8.82
N VAL A 94 -8.75 4.76 -8.64
CA VAL A 94 -9.13 3.56 -7.89
C VAL A 94 -8.43 3.60 -6.54
N VAL A 95 -9.19 3.40 -5.48
CA VAL A 95 -8.67 3.24 -4.12
C VAL A 95 -9.05 1.87 -3.62
N ILE A 96 -8.06 1.10 -3.17
CA ILE A 96 -8.25 -0.19 -2.50
C ILE A 96 -7.68 -0.05 -1.09
N SER A 97 -8.43 -0.53 -0.10
CA SER A 97 -7.96 -0.59 1.27
C SER A 97 -8.39 -1.89 1.92
N ALA A 98 -7.49 -2.50 2.67
CA ALA A 98 -7.79 -3.64 3.51
C ALA A 98 -7.11 -3.42 4.86
N ALA A 99 -7.82 -3.67 5.95
CA ALA A 99 -7.25 -3.58 7.29
C ALA A 99 -7.65 -4.80 8.10
N ARG A 100 -6.70 -5.29 8.91
CA ARG A 100 -6.92 -6.34 9.89
C ARG A 100 -6.45 -5.82 11.24
N HIS A 101 -7.40 -5.53 12.10
CA HIS A 101 -7.14 -5.21 13.49
C HIS A 101 -7.38 -6.45 14.34
N SER A 102 -6.35 -6.88 15.07
CA SER A 102 -6.42 -8.03 15.96
C SER A 102 -5.81 -7.68 17.33
N PRO A 103 -6.43 -6.78 18.11
CA PRO A 103 -5.86 -6.32 19.37
C PRO A 103 -5.62 -7.44 20.39
N GLN A 104 -6.47 -8.48 20.38
CA GLN A 104 -6.30 -9.67 21.21
C GLN A 104 -5.02 -10.47 20.89
N ASN A 105 -4.51 -10.35 19.67
CA ASN A 105 -3.25 -10.96 19.22
C ASN A 105 -2.14 -9.91 19.11
N PHE A 106 -2.31 -8.74 19.73
CA PHE A 106 -1.35 -7.63 19.73
C PHE A 106 -0.85 -7.22 18.34
N CYS A 107 -1.66 -7.38 17.29
CA CYS A 107 -1.24 -7.19 15.92
C CYS A 107 -2.29 -6.43 15.09
N ASN A 108 -1.84 -5.41 14.37
CA ASN A 108 -2.62 -4.67 13.39
C ASN A 108 -1.89 -4.65 12.06
N GLY A 109 -2.62 -4.77 10.96
CA GLY A 109 -2.11 -4.65 9.60
C GLY A 109 -3.03 -3.83 8.72
N SER A 110 -2.46 -3.08 7.79
CA SER A 110 -3.19 -2.28 6.81
C SER A 110 -2.50 -2.32 5.46
N TRP A 111 -3.31 -2.45 4.42
CA TRP A 111 -2.95 -2.27 3.02
C TRP A 111 -3.77 -1.12 2.46
N ARG A 112 -3.12 -0.24 1.70
CA ARG A 112 -3.77 0.81 0.91
C ARG A 112 -3.06 0.92 -0.42
N SER A 113 -3.81 0.88 -1.51
CA SER A 113 -3.30 1.23 -2.83
C SER A 113 -4.20 2.26 -3.50
N ILE A 114 -3.58 3.22 -4.16
CA ILE A 114 -4.23 4.30 -4.89
C ILE A 114 -3.67 4.29 -6.30
N TRP A 115 -4.55 4.19 -7.28
CA TRP A 115 -4.20 4.07 -8.69
C TRP A 115 -4.84 5.23 -9.46
N HIS A 116 -4.01 6.08 -10.03
CA HIS A 116 -4.43 7.14 -10.93
C HIS A 116 -4.33 6.62 -12.36
N MET A 117 -5.42 6.75 -13.12
CA MET A 117 -5.54 6.29 -14.50
C MET A 117 -5.95 7.47 -15.36
N GLU A 118 -5.00 7.98 -16.14
CA GLU A 118 -5.17 9.15 -16.99
C GLU A 118 -5.38 8.68 -18.42
N PHE A 119 -6.61 8.85 -18.91
CA PHE A 119 -7.02 8.47 -20.25
C PHE A 119 -6.69 9.63 -21.18
N LYS A 120 -5.72 9.41 -22.08
CA LYS A 120 -5.25 10.40 -23.04
C LYS A 120 -5.78 10.07 -24.42
N ASP A 121 -6.82 10.79 -24.84
CA ASP A 121 -7.55 10.47 -26.06
C ASP A 121 -6.69 10.71 -27.31
N GLU A 122 -5.99 11.85 -27.38
CA GLU A 122 -5.11 12.16 -28.53
C GLU A 122 -4.02 11.12 -28.76
N LEU A 123 -3.49 10.55 -27.67
CA LEU A 123 -2.41 9.56 -27.70
C LEU A 123 -2.93 8.11 -27.77
N GLN A 124 -4.24 7.91 -27.57
CA GLN A 124 -4.87 6.59 -27.46
C GLN A 124 -4.18 5.68 -26.42
N ILE A 125 -3.75 6.27 -25.29
CA ILE A 125 -3.11 5.56 -24.17
C ILE A 125 -3.81 5.88 -22.85
N VAL A 126 -3.70 4.96 -21.91
CA VAL A 126 -4.05 5.17 -20.50
C VAL A 126 -2.78 5.07 -19.67
N GLU A 127 -2.37 6.18 -19.06
CA GLU A 127 -1.24 6.21 -18.14
C GLU A 127 -1.69 5.82 -16.73
N VAL A 128 -1.00 4.85 -16.14
CA VAL A 128 -1.32 4.32 -14.82
C VAL A 128 -0.23 4.68 -13.83
N ARG A 129 -0.60 5.29 -12.70
CA ARG A 129 0.31 5.61 -11.60
C ARG A 129 -0.21 5.01 -10.31
N GLY A 130 0.53 4.04 -9.76
CA GLY A 130 0.17 3.35 -8.52
C GLY A 130 0.97 3.86 -7.33
N LYS A 131 0.31 3.99 -6.19
CA LYS A 131 0.93 4.23 -4.88
C LYS A 131 0.42 3.19 -3.89
N LEU A 132 1.31 2.37 -3.37
CA LEU A 132 1.03 1.29 -2.44
C LEU A 132 1.63 1.66 -1.07
N GLN A 133 0.85 1.44 -0.02
CA GLN A 133 1.27 1.61 1.37
C GLN A 133 0.88 0.39 2.19
N VAL A 134 1.86 -0.16 2.89
CA VAL A 134 1.71 -1.32 3.78
C VAL A 134 2.14 -0.92 5.18
N GLY A 135 1.21 -1.11 6.12
CA GLY A 135 1.42 -0.86 7.53
C GLY A 135 1.27 -2.16 8.32
N ALA A 136 2.18 -2.42 9.26
CA ALA A 136 2.00 -3.44 10.28
C ALA A 136 2.48 -2.93 11.64
N HIS A 137 1.81 -3.33 12.71
CA HIS A 137 2.15 -2.95 14.07
C HIS A 137 1.91 -4.14 15.00
N TYR A 138 2.99 -4.61 15.61
CA TYR A 138 2.98 -5.66 16.61
C TYR A 138 3.46 -5.10 17.95
N PHE A 139 2.71 -5.36 19.02
CA PHE A 139 2.88 -4.70 20.31
C PHE A 139 2.81 -5.63 21.53
N GLU A 140 3.15 -6.91 21.35
CA GLU A 140 3.32 -7.84 22.47
C GLU A 140 4.74 -7.72 23.02
N GLU A 141 4.88 -7.36 24.30
CA GLU A 141 6.19 -7.24 25.00
C GLU A 141 7.22 -6.32 24.32
N GLY A 142 6.75 -5.43 23.44
CA GLY A 142 7.57 -4.52 22.65
C GLY A 142 6.69 -3.67 21.73
N ASN A 143 7.32 -2.86 20.86
CA ASN A 143 6.62 -2.11 19.81
C ASN A 143 7.44 -2.20 18.53
N VAL A 144 6.91 -2.94 17.55
CA VAL A 144 7.54 -3.16 16.24
C VAL A 144 6.58 -2.70 15.16
N GLN A 145 7.06 -1.85 14.27
CA GLN A 145 6.27 -1.25 13.20
C GLN A 145 6.93 -1.43 11.83
N LEU A 146 6.09 -1.61 10.83
CA LEU A 146 6.41 -1.54 9.41
C LEU A 146 5.59 -0.41 8.80
N ASP A 147 6.26 0.56 8.18
CA ASP A 147 5.66 1.54 7.25
C ASP A 147 6.42 1.43 5.93
N ALA A 148 5.85 0.73 4.96
CA ALA A 148 6.43 0.53 3.64
C ALA A 148 5.59 1.26 2.58
N LYS A 149 6.27 1.95 1.68
CA LYS A 149 5.67 2.72 0.60
C LYS A 149 6.34 2.34 -0.72
N HIS A 150 5.55 2.24 -1.77
CA HIS A 150 6.03 1.94 -3.10
C HIS A 150 5.21 2.69 -4.15
N GLU A 151 5.89 3.23 -5.15
CA GLU A 151 5.27 3.90 -6.28
C GLU A 151 5.68 3.18 -7.56
N CYS A 152 4.72 2.99 -8.46
CA CYS A 152 4.92 2.35 -9.75
C CYS A 152 4.20 3.14 -10.86
N LYS A 153 4.65 2.95 -12.10
CA LYS A 153 4.05 3.55 -13.29
C LYS A 153 3.96 2.48 -14.37
N ASP A 154 2.87 2.53 -15.12
CA ASP A 154 2.61 1.65 -16.25
C ASP A 154 1.75 2.38 -17.28
N SER A 155 1.51 1.76 -18.43
CA SER A 155 0.55 2.26 -19.39
C SER A 155 -0.12 1.11 -20.15
N THR A 156 -1.33 1.37 -20.62
CA THR A 156 -2.02 0.47 -21.55
C THR A 156 -2.63 1.28 -22.69
N ILE A 157 -3.14 0.57 -23.69
CA ILE A 157 -3.87 1.17 -24.81
C ILE A 157 -5.26 1.63 -24.37
N PHE A 158 -5.71 2.76 -24.89
CA PHE A 158 -7.08 3.22 -24.69
C PHE A 158 -8.00 2.43 -25.63
N GLN A 159 -8.96 1.70 -25.06
CA GLN A 159 -9.88 0.79 -25.75
C GLN A 159 -11.32 1.00 -25.26
N SER A 160 -12.21 0.05 -25.60
CA SER A 160 -13.56 0.00 -25.05
C SER A 160 -13.57 -0.01 -23.51
N PRO A 161 -14.65 0.45 -22.86
CA PRO A 161 -14.76 0.44 -21.40
C PRO A 161 -14.46 -0.92 -20.75
N ASP A 162 -14.98 -2.00 -21.32
CA ASP A 162 -14.80 -3.36 -20.78
C ASP A 162 -13.35 -3.85 -20.92
N ASP A 163 -12.73 -3.65 -22.09
CA ASP A 163 -11.35 -4.07 -22.32
C ASP A 163 -10.35 -3.26 -21.49
N CYS A 164 -10.61 -1.95 -21.33
CA CYS A 164 -9.85 -1.09 -20.42
C CYS A 164 -9.95 -1.59 -18.99
N ALA A 165 -11.16 -1.91 -18.51
CA ALA A 165 -11.38 -2.38 -17.15
C ALA A 165 -10.58 -3.66 -16.84
N VAL A 166 -10.57 -4.62 -17.76
CA VAL A 166 -9.80 -5.87 -17.62
C VAL A 166 -8.29 -5.61 -17.63
N SER A 167 -7.82 -4.78 -18.56
CA SER A 167 -6.39 -4.46 -18.69
C SER A 167 -5.86 -3.70 -17.46
N LEU A 168 -6.58 -2.68 -17.01
CA LEU A 168 -6.23 -1.88 -15.83
C LEU A 168 -6.25 -2.71 -14.55
N THR A 169 -7.24 -3.59 -14.39
CA THR A 169 -7.30 -4.51 -13.23
C THR A 169 -6.14 -5.51 -13.25
N THR A 170 -5.72 -5.97 -14.43
CA THR A 170 -4.57 -6.86 -14.59
C THR A 170 -3.25 -6.16 -14.22
N ILE A 171 -3.06 -4.91 -14.63
CA ILE A 171 -1.92 -4.08 -14.22
C ILE A 171 -1.89 -3.94 -12.69
N ILE A 172 -3.01 -3.55 -12.07
CA ILE A 172 -3.11 -3.44 -10.61
C ILE A 172 -2.71 -4.75 -9.93
N ARG A 173 -3.32 -5.86 -10.35
CA ARG A 173 -3.03 -7.19 -9.79
C ARG A 173 -1.55 -7.55 -9.91
N HIS A 174 -0.95 -7.30 -11.06
CA HIS A 174 0.46 -7.61 -11.32
C HIS A 174 1.38 -6.86 -10.36
N HIS A 175 1.27 -5.52 -10.30
CA HIS A 175 2.13 -4.68 -9.47
C HIS A 175 1.89 -4.92 -7.96
N GLU A 176 0.64 -5.12 -7.52
CA GLU A 176 0.37 -5.45 -6.12
C GLU A 176 0.98 -6.81 -5.72
N THR A 177 0.87 -7.82 -6.60
CA THR A 177 1.44 -9.15 -6.36
C THR A 177 2.97 -9.11 -6.34
N GLU A 178 3.58 -8.42 -7.31
CA GLU A 178 5.03 -8.26 -7.37
C GLU A 178 5.57 -7.56 -6.13
N TYR A 179 4.93 -6.47 -5.71
CA TYR A 179 5.35 -5.74 -4.52
C TYR A 179 5.22 -6.58 -3.25
N LEU A 180 4.12 -7.31 -3.08
CA LEU A 180 3.94 -8.21 -1.94
C LEU A 180 5.02 -9.31 -1.90
N ASN A 181 5.33 -9.92 -3.04
CA ASN A 181 6.40 -10.92 -3.15
C ASN A 181 7.77 -10.31 -2.83
N SER A 182 8.05 -9.10 -3.32
CA SER A 182 9.29 -8.37 -3.04
C SER A 182 9.47 -8.08 -1.55
N LEU A 183 8.39 -7.67 -0.86
CA LEU A 183 8.38 -7.50 0.59
C LEU A 183 8.68 -8.82 1.31
N GLN A 184 8.02 -9.92 0.90
CA GLN A 184 8.24 -11.23 1.51
C GLN A 184 9.69 -11.71 1.37
N VAL A 185 10.28 -11.55 0.19
CA VAL A 185 11.68 -11.91 -0.07
C VAL A 185 12.62 -11.05 0.77
N SER A 186 12.39 -9.74 0.81
CA SER A 186 13.18 -8.80 1.59
C SER A 186 13.18 -9.16 3.09
N TYR A 187 12.00 -9.44 3.66
CA TYR A 187 11.88 -9.85 5.06
C TYR A 187 12.47 -11.22 5.37
N SER A 188 12.43 -12.16 4.41
CA SER A 188 13.08 -13.46 4.55
C SER A 188 14.61 -13.33 4.59
N ASN A 189 15.17 -12.34 3.90
CA ASN A 189 16.62 -12.12 3.80
C ASN A 189 17.21 -11.23 4.91
N LEU A 190 16.38 -10.41 5.59
CA LEU A 190 16.84 -9.49 6.64
C LEU A 190 17.63 -10.15 7.80
N PRO A 191 17.23 -11.32 8.34
CA PRO A 191 17.94 -11.95 9.46
C PRO A 191 19.38 -12.36 9.15
N ASP A 192 19.64 -12.77 7.90
CA ASP A 192 20.94 -13.30 7.47
C ASP A 192 21.88 -12.24 6.90
N THR A 193 21.35 -11.06 6.59
CA THR A 193 22.10 -9.92 6.02
C THR A 193 22.23 -8.80 7.05
N THR A 194 21.32 -7.82 7.02
CA THR A 194 21.40 -6.58 7.80
C THR A 194 21.45 -6.81 9.31
N PHE A 195 20.63 -7.71 9.87
CA PHE A 195 20.62 -7.94 11.32
C PHE A 195 21.89 -8.64 11.81
N LYS A 196 22.47 -9.51 10.98
CA LYS A 196 23.71 -10.22 11.28
C LYS A 196 24.91 -9.27 11.31
N ASP A 197 24.92 -8.30 10.40
CA ASP A 197 25.96 -7.26 10.32
C ASP A 197 25.87 -6.28 11.49
N LEU A 198 24.65 -5.95 11.94
CA LEU A 198 24.44 -5.11 13.12
C LEU A 198 24.89 -5.82 14.41
N ARG A 199 24.43 -7.06 14.62
CA ARG A 199 24.79 -7.85 15.80
C ARG A 199 24.78 -9.33 15.47
N ARG A 200 25.96 -9.94 15.56
CA ARG A 200 26.09 -11.39 15.44
C ARG A 200 25.43 -12.07 16.64
N LYS A 201 24.73 -13.18 16.38
CA LYS A 201 24.21 -14.07 17.44
C LYS A 201 25.32 -14.62 18.34
N LEU A 202 26.51 -14.86 17.78
CA LEU A 202 27.70 -15.30 18.49
C LEU A 202 28.93 -14.49 18.04
N PRO A 203 29.94 -14.33 18.91
CA PRO A 203 31.27 -13.87 18.53
C PRO A 203 31.85 -14.63 17.32
N VAL A 204 32.90 -14.08 16.70
CA VAL A 204 33.58 -14.74 15.55
C VAL A 204 34.03 -16.16 15.89
N THR A 205 34.44 -16.39 17.14
CA THR A 205 34.84 -17.70 17.68
C THR A 205 33.72 -18.75 17.72
N ARG A 206 32.46 -18.34 17.52
CA ARG A 206 31.25 -19.18 17.63
C ARG A 206 31.07 -19.81 19.03
N THR A 207 31.62 -19.16 20.05
CA THR A 207 31.47 -19.55 21.47
C THR A 207 30.91 -18.38 22.27
N LEU A 208 30.20 -18.65 23.36
CA LEU A 208 29.79 -17.60 24.30
C LEU A 208 31.02 -16.89 24.89
N PHE A 209 30.85 -15.63 25.23
CA PHE A 209 31.92 -14.85 25.85
C PHE A 209 32.20 -15.39 27.27
N PRO A 210 33.43 -15.81 27.58
CA PRO A 210 33.75 -16.40 28.87
C PRO A 210 33.95 -15.30 29.93
N TRP A 211 32.85 -14.84 30.53
CA TRP A 211 32.86 -13.79 31.56
C TRP A 211 33.74 -14.11 32.79
N HIS A 212 33.97 -15.38 33.09
CA HIS A 212 34.81 -15.80 34.23
C HIS A 212 36.31 -15.67 33.97
N ASN A 213 36.74 -15.46 32.72
CA ASN A 213 38.16 -15.42 32.36
C ASN A 213 38.46 -14.28 31.37
N THR A 214 37.99 -13.08 31.70
CA THR A 214 38.18 -11.88 30.87
C THR A 214 39.64 -11.47 30.73
N LEU A 215 40.49 -11.82 31.70
CA LEU A 215 41.94 -11.58 31.66
C LEU A 215 42.63 -12.33 30.51
N GLN A 216 42.02 -13.39 29.96
CA GLN A 216 42.56 -14.08 28.80
C GLN A 216 42.51 -13.27 27.50
N PHE A 217 41.68 -12.22 27.45
CA PHE A 217 41.48 -11.36 26.28
C PHE A 217 42.15 -9.99 26.45
N SER A 218 43.13 -9.87 27.36
CA SER A 218 43.91 -8.65 27.52
C SER A 218 44.76 -8.42 26.27
N LEU A 219 44.34 -7.47 25.43
CA LEU A 219 45.07 -7.02 24.25
C LEU A 219 46.51 -6.65 24.58
N THR A 220 46.77 -6.04 25.74
CA THR A 220 48.11 -5.69 26.19
C THR A 220 48.99 -6.93 26.36
N ARG A 221 48.46 -7.99 26.97
CA ARG A 221 49.20 -9.25 27.18
C ARG A 221 49.40 -10.01 25.85
N ASP A 222 48.38 -10.04 25.00
CA ASP A 222 48.50 -10.69 23.68
C ASP A 222 49.47 -9.94 22.76
N ILE A 223 49.49 -8.62 22.80
CA ILE A 223 50.48 -7.80 22.07
C ILE A 223 51.88 -8.00 22.66
N GLN A 224 52.04 -7.98 23.99
CA GLN A 224 53.33 -8.25 24.63
C GLN A 224 53.87 -9.64 24.30
N LYS A 225 53.00 -10.66 24.29
CA LYS A 225 53.35 -12.03 23.93
C LYS A 225 53.73 -12.17 22.45
N ASN A 226 52.97 -11.56 21.53
CA ASN A 226 53.28 -11.59 20.10
C ASN A 226 54.54 -10.76 19.73
N LEU A 227 54.82 -9.68 20.47
CA LEU A 227 56.03 -8.87 20.30
C LEU A 227 57.24 -9.45 21.06
N GLY A 228 57.11 -10.58 21.75
CA GLY A 228 58.21 -11.21 22.50
C GLY A 228 58.71 -10.38 23.68
N LEU A 229 57.89 -9.49 24.23
CA LEU A 229 58.22 -8.60 25.35
C LEU A 229 57.95 -9.23 26.72
N GLU A 230 57.67 -10.54 26.78
CA GLU A 230 57.61 -11.23 28.07
C GLU A 230 59.00 -11.21 28.71
N SER A 231 59.17 -10.44 29.79
CA SER A 231 60.38 -10.50 30.61
C SER A 231 60.49 -11.91 31.18
N SER A 232 61.49 -12.68 30.72
CA SER A 232 61.96 -13.87 31.42
C SER A 232 62.24 -13.49 32.88
N LYS A 233 61.47 -14.09 33.79
CA LYS A 233 61.84 -14.21 35.19
C LYS A 233 62.42 -15.59 35.43
#